data_AF-G0PCQ4-F1
#
_entry.id   AF-G0PCQ4-F1
#
_cell.length_a   1.000
_cell.length_b   1.000
_cell.length_c   1.000
_cell.angle_alpha   90.00
_cell.angle_beta   90.00
_cell.angle_gamma   90.00
#
_symmetry.space_group_name_H-M   'P 1'
#
loop_
_entity.id
_entity.type
_entity.pdbx_description
1 polymer ?
#
loop_
_entity_poly.entity_id
_entity_poly.type
_entity_poly.pdbx_seq_one_letter_code
_entity_poly.pdbx_strand_id
1 'polypeptide(L)'
;MASQFYERNTSGMNADRFMARLTDESTVNTMQRHYWTARQFIRTKLGKKEDEHLEASDIELDTCLNLYRSVHGTSFQLLNNVDNYANFLLDETLVQNVLGKYLKEKGKIDKTVAVGRILIAVGRALLFSSHRLNAARIGVSTFYNKLSVFVERAIGDCSQTIEAVQMCRTEYRGSLLWMKKTSEELDPEVDGSMEKFREAQTTVKSNKERLDRLKTDTLQKVNLFIPFIYTTFL
;
A
#
# COMPACT_ATOMS: atom_id res chain seq x y z
N MET A 1 -26.85 -23.13 19.11
CA MET A 1 -25.40 -23.01 18.80
C MET A 1 -25.21 -21.68 18.12
N ALA A 2 -24.39 -20.81 18.72
CA ALA A 2 -24.36 -19.37 18.49
C ALA A 2 -23.69 -19.00 17.15
N SER A 3 -24.40 -18.23 16.35
CA SER A 3 -23.86 -17.45 15.23
C SER A 3 -23.56 -16.03 15.73
N GLN A 4 -22.32 -15.77 16.13
CA GLN A 4 -21.86 -14.41 16.42
C GLN A 4 -21.57 -13.68 15.12
N PHE A 5 -22.48 -12.75 14.81
CA PHE A 5 -22.26 -11.62 13.90
C PHE A 5 -21.01 -10.84 14.36
N TYR A 6 -19.98 -10.82 13.53
CA TYR A 6 -18.90 -9.84 13.67
C TYR A 6 -19.41 -8.50 13.11
N GLU A 7 -20.03 -7.69 13.97
CA GLU A 7 -20.27 -6.29 13.65
C GLU A 7 -18.93 -5.56 13.51
N ARG A 8 -18.68 -5.07 12.29
CA ARG A 8 -17.68 -4.06 11.96
C ARG A 8 -17.95 -2.80 12.78
N ASN A 9 -17.30 -2.67 13.93
CA ASN A 9 -17.17 -1.39 14.63
C ASN A 9 -15.77 -0.81 14.41
N THR A 10 -15.53 -0.20 13.24
CA THR A 10 -14.42 0.75 13.02
C THR A 10 -14.77 1.72 11.89
N SER A 11 -15.82 2.55 12.09
CA SER A 11 -16.06 3.70 11.20
C SER A 11 -16.53 4.97 11.92
N GLY A 12 -16.68 4.96 13.25
CA GLY A 12 -17.18 6.13 13.99
C GLY A 12 -16.11 7.09 14.51
N MET A 13 -14.91 6.60 14.84
CA MET A 13 -13.98 7.38 15.69
C MET A 13 -13.15 8.46 14.96
N ASN A 14 -13.13 8.47 13.62
CA ASN A 14 -12.35 9.46 12.88
C ASN A 14 -13.08 10.80 12.71
N ALA A 15 -14.41 10.77 12.57
CA ALA A 15 -15.23 11.99 12.53
C ALA A 15 -15.26 12.66 13.92
N ASP A 16 -15.40 11.87 14.98
CA ASP A 16 -15.43 12.40 16.35
C ASP A 16 -14.09 12.99 16.79
N ARG A 17 -12.96 12.44 16.31
CA ARG A 17 -11.62 13.02 16.55
C ARG A 17 -11.39 14.33 15.78
N PHE A 18 -12.04 14.48 14.63
CA PHE A 18 -12.07 15.71 13.85
C PHE A 18 -12.98 16.76 14.52
N MET A 19 -14.15 16.34 15.01
CA MET A 19 -15.12 17.18 15.73
C MET A 19 -14.65 17.62 17.12
N ALA A 20 -13.93 16.76 17.85
CA ALA A 20 -13.35 17.09 19.15
C ALA A 20 -12.21 18.12 19.08
N ARG A 21 -11.59 18.32 17.91
CA ARG A 21 -10.63 19.42 17.66
C ARG A 21 -11.33 20.75 17.31
N LEU A 22 -12.59 20.72 16.89
CA LEU A 22 -13.34 21.90 16.48
C LEU A 22 -13.95 22.69 17.65
N THR A 23 -14.02 22.08 18.84
CA THR A 23 -14.75 22.64 19.98
C THR A 23 -13.98 23.67 20.80
N ASP A 24 -12.69 23.91 20.52
CA ASP A 24 -11.82 24.83 21.30
C ASP A 24 -11.05 25.85 20.43
N GLU A 25 -11.22 25.83 19.10
CA GLU A 25 -10.57 26.76 18.16
C GLU A 25 -11.58 27.67 17.46
N SER A 26 -11.19 28.91 17.17
CA SER A 26 -11.99 29.83 16.35
C SER A 26 -12.34 29.18 15.00
N THR A 27 -13.64 29.05 14.71
CA THR A 27 -14.14 28.42 13.47
C THR A 27 -13.57 29.05 12.21
N VAL A 28 -13.31 30.36 12.25
CA VAL A 28 -12.66 31.14 11.19
C VAL A 28 -11.25 30.64 10.91
N ASN A 29 -10.51 30.31 11.96
CA ASN A 29 -9.12 29.89 11.87
C ASN A 29 -9.01 28.47 11.31
N THR A 30 -9.90 27.59 11.74
CA THR A 30 -10.02 26.25 11.16
C THR A 30 -10.35 26.31 9.67
N MET A 31 -11.28 27.18 9.27
CA MET A 31 -11.58 27.42 7.85
C MET A 31 -10.36 27.93 7.07
N GLN A 32 -9.59 28.87 7.64
CA GLN A 32 -8.36 29.36 7.00
C GLN A 32 -7.34 28.24 6.80
N ARG A 33 -7.09 27.40 7.83
CA ARG A 33 -6.18 26.25 7.71
C ARG A 33 -6.61 25.29 6.60
N HIS A 34 -7.89 24.97 6.51
CA HIS A 34 -8.43 24.12 5.45
C HIS A 34 -8.29 24.75 4.07
N TYR A 35 -8.59 26.04 3.93
CA TYR A 35 -8.43 26.77 2.68
C TYR A 35 -6.98 26.70 2.17
N TRP A 36 -6.01 26.99 3.04
CA TRP A 36 -4.60 27.00 2.67
C TRP A 36 -4.04 25.61 2.36
N THR A 37 -4.50 24.59 3.08
CA THR A 37 -4.19 23.20 2.78
C THR A 37 -4.74 22.79 1.41
N ALA A 38 -6.00 23.10 1.13
CA ALA A 38 -6.63 22.82 -0.17
C ALA A 38 -5.93 23.57 -1.32
N ARG A 39 -5.57 24.85 -1.09
CA ARG A 39 -4.81 25.65 -2.06
C ARG A 39 -3.45 25.03 -2.36
N GLN A 40 -2.73 24.55 -1.33
CA GLN A 40 -1.46 23.88 -1.50
C GLN A 40 -1.59 22.55 -2.25
N PHE A 41 -2.63 21.79 -1.94
CA PHE A 41 -2.94 20.55 -2.66
C PHE A 41 -3.14 20.82 -4.17
N ILE A 42 -3.97 21.80 -4.51
CA ILE A 42 -4.21 22.19 -5.91
C ILE A 42 -2.92 22.69 -6.58
N ARG A 43 -2.12 23.51 -5.88
CA ARG A 43 -0.83 24.00 -6.38
C ARG A 43 0.10 22.84 -6.77
N THR A 44 0.18 21.83 -5.91
CA THR A 44 1.00 20.63 -6.15
C THR A 44 0.48 19.85 -7.36
N LYS A 45 -0.84 19.66 -7.48
CA LYS A 45 -1.46 18.96 -8.62
C LYS A 45 -1.29 19.69 -9.96
N LEU A 46 -1.19 21.02 -9.94
CA LEU A 46 -0.93 21.83 -11.12
C LEU A 46 0.56 21.92 -11.50
N GLY A 47 1.46 21.23 -10.77
CA GLY A 47 2.89 21.20 -11.09
C GLY A 47 3.62 22.52 -10.87
N LYS A 48 3.10 23.40 -10.02
CA LYS A 48 3.81 24.63 -9.65
C LYS A 48 5.02 24.29 -8.80
N LYS A 49 6.19 24.83 -9.15
CA LYS A 49 7.43 24.64 -8.38
C LYS A 49 7.28 25.10 -6.94
N GLU A 50 7.92 24.38 -6.03
CA GLU A 50 7.97 24.72 -4.62
C GLU A 50 9.24 25.50 -4.30
N ASP A 51 9.33 25.96 -3.06
CA ASP A 51 10.56 26.59 -2.55
C ASP A 51 11.70 25.56 -2.50
N GLU A 52 12.88 25.95 -2.96
CA GLU A 52 14.05 25.05 -3.10
C GLU A 52 14.46 24.43 -1.75
N HIS A 53 14.36 25.18 -0.65
CA HIS A 53 14.69 24.67 0.67
C HIS A 53 13.65 23.68 1.19
N LEU A 54 12.37 23.86 0.82
CA LEU A 54 11.32 22.89 1.12
C LEU A 54 11.49 21.61 0.31
N GLU A 55 11.86 21.72 -0.96
CA GLU A 55 12.18 20.55 -1.80
C GLU A 55 13.37 19.79 -1.22
N ALA A 56 14.46 20.49 -0.88
CA ALA A 56 15.63 19.89 -0.25
C ALA A 56 15.30 19.17 1.07
N SER A 57 14.45 19.76 1.91
CA SER A 57 14.02 19.16 3.19
C SER A 57 13.15 17.91 3.02
N ASP A 58 12.53 17.72 1.86
CA ASP A 58 11.64 16.58 1.59
C ASP A 58 12.33 15.41 0.87
N ILE A 59 13.58 15.57 0.42
CA ILE A 59 14.34 14.53 -0.31
C ILE A 59 14.35 13.18 0.41
N GLU A 60 14.62 13.16 1.71
CA GLU A 60 14.68 11.92 2.50
C GLU A 60 13.29 11.24 2.56
N LEU A 61 12.25 12.03 2.81
CA LEU A 61 10.87 11.53 2.82
C LEU A 61 10.49 11.00 1.43
N ASP A 62 10.80 11.74 0.36
CA ASP A 62 10.47 11.32 -1.00
C ASP A 62 11.20 10.04 -1.42
N THR A 63 12.46 9.87 -1.00
CA THR A 63 13.21 8.63 -1.19
C THR A 63 12.52 7.47 -0.49
N CYS A 64 12.12 7.66 0.77
CA CYS A 64 11.37 6.67 1.54
C CYS A 64 10.02 6.32 0.88
N LEU A 65 9.27 7.34 0.41
CA LEU A 65 8.01 7.14 -0.31
C LEU A 65 8.20 6.36 -1.61
N ASN A 66 9.30 6.59 -2.33
CA ASN A 66 9.61 5.87 -3.56
C ASN A 66 9.94 4.41 -3.29
N LEU A 67 10.72 4.12 -2.23
CA LEU A 67 10.96 2.75 -1.79
C LEU A 67 9.65 2.03 -1.45
N TYR A 68 8.79 2.67 -0.65
CA TYR A 68 7.46 2.13 -0.32
C TYR A 68 6.65 1.80 -1.57
N ARG A 69 6.54 2.75 -2.52
CA ARG A 69 5.78 2.55 -3.77
C ARG A 69 6.34 1.39 -4.60
N SER A 70 7.67 1.28 -4.68
CA SER A 70 8.33 0.19 -5.40
C SER A 70 8.02 -1.16 -4.76
N VAL A 71 8.20 -1.29 -3.45
CA VAL A 71 7.90 -2.53 -2.71
C VAL A 71 6.43 -2.88 -2.85
N HIS A 72 5.52 -1.93 -2.57
CA HIS A 72 4.09 -2.11 -2.75
C HIS A 72 3.75 -2.60 -4.17
N GLY A 73 4.15 -1.86 -5.21
CA GLY A 73 3.82 -2.18 -6.60
C GLY A 73 4.33 -3.55 -7.02
N THR A 74 5.59 -3.85 -6.74
CA THR A 74 6.21 -5.12 -7.11
C THR A 74 5.63 -6.30 -6.34
N SER A 75 5.32 -6.16 -5.04
CA SER A 75 4.69 -7.22 -4.25
C SER A 75 3.28 -7.55 -4.73
N PHE A 76 2.46 -6.56 -5.06
CA PHE A 76 1.14 -6.78 -5.65
C PHE A 76 1.22 -7.44 -7.03
N GLN A 77 2.15 -7.01 -7.89
CA GLN A 77 2.37 -7.65 -9.19
C GLN A 77 2.81 -9.11 -9.03
N LEU A 78 3.72 -9.38 -8.08
CA LEU A 78 4.17 -10.72 -7.80
C LEU A 78 3.03 -11.60 -7.28
N LEU A 79 2.16 -11.08 -6.41
CA LEU A 79 0.98 -11.79 -5.91
C LEU A 79 0.09 -12.26 -7.07
N ASN A 80 -0.23 -11.36 -8.01
CA ASN A 80 -1.02 -11.68 -9.20
C ASN A 80 -0.31 -12.72 -10.09
N ASN A 81 1.00 -12.58 -10.30
CA ASN A 81 1.77 -13.51 -11.13
C ASN A 81 1.81 -14.92 -10.52
N VAL A 82 1.96 -15.02 -9.20
CA VAL A 82 1.99 -16.28 -8.48
C VAL A 82 0.62 -16.97 -8.52
N ASP A 83 -0.47 -16.21 -8.35
CA ASP A 83 -1.83 -16.76 -8.46
C ASP A 83 -2.11 -17.30 -9.87
N ASN A 84 -1.81 -16.49 -10.89
CA ASN A 84 -1.92 -16.91 -12.29
C ASN A 84 -1.10 -18.18 -12.58
N TYR A 85 0.11 -18.27 -12.02
CA TYR A 85 0.95 -19.45 -12.18
C TYR A 85 0.38 -20.67 -11.45
N ALA A 86 -0.18 -20.50 -10.25
CA ALA A 86 -0.84 -21.57 -9.52
C ALA A 86 -2.06 -22.12 -10.25
N ASN A 87 -2.82 -21.24 -10.94
CA ASN A 87 -3.95 -21.61 -11.79
C ASN A 87 -3.49 -22.34 -13.06
N PHE A 88 -2.45 -21.84 -13.74
CA PHE A 88 -1.85 -22.54 -14.89
C PHE A 88 -1.39 -23.96 -14.53
N LEU A 89 -0.72 -24.13 -13.38
CA LEU A 89 -0.29 -25.44 -12.91
C LEU A 89 -1.47 -26.38 -12.61
N LEU A 90 -2.58 -25.85 -12.11
CA LEU A 90 -3.80 -26.62 -11.88
C LEU A 90 -4.38 -27.13 -13.19
N ASP A 91 -4.57 -26.25 -14.17
CA ASP A 91 -5.16 -26.60 -15.46
C ASP A 91 -4.33 -27.67 -16.17
N GLU A 92 -3.00 -27.48 -16.22
CA GLU A 92 -2.09 -28.45 -16.83
C GLU A 92 -2.12 -29.81 -16.08
N THR A 93 -2.18 -29.77 -14.75
CA THR A 93 -2.33 -30.99 -13.93
C THR A 93 -3.62 -31.74 -14.26
N LEU A 94 -4.74 -31.03 -14.44
CA LEU A 94 -6.03 -31.63 -14.76
C LEU A 94 -6.03 -32.24 -16.16
N VAL A 95 -5.54 -31.51 -17.16
CA VAL A 95 -5.44 -31.97 -18.55
C VAL A 95 -4.57 -33.22 -18.66
N GLN A 96 -3.37 -33.20 -18.06
CA GLN A 96 -2.47 -34.35 -18.07
C GLN A 96 -3.06 -35.57 -17.36
N ASN A 97 -3.80 -35.35 -16.27
CA ASN A 97 -4.49 -36.45 -15.58
C ASN A 97 -5.57 -37.10 -16.42
N VAL A 98 -6.44 -36.30 -17.06
CA VAL A 98 -7.53 -36.80 -17.90
C VAL A 98 -6.96 -37.54 -19.12
N LEU A 99 -6.02 -36.92 -19.82
CA LEU A 99 -5.39 -37.53 -20.99
C LEU A 99 -4.60 -38.80 -20.61
N GLY A 100 -3.87 -38.77 -19.50
CA GLY A 100 -3.11 -39.91 -19.02
C GLY A 100 -3.98 -41.13 -18.67
N LYS A 101 -5.14 -40.91 -18.04
CA LYS A 101 -6.14 -41.96 -17.80
C LYS A 101 -6.72 -42.49 -19.10
N TYR A 102 -7.15 -41.59 -19.99
CA TYR A 102 -7.72 -41.94 -21.28
C TYR A 102 -6.78 -42.81 -22.13
N LEU A 103 -5.50 -42.42 -22.27
CA LEU A 103 -4.53 -43.18 -23.05
C LEU A 103 -4.26 -44.57 -22.45
N LYS A 104 -4.21 -44.68 -21.11
CA LYS A 104 -4.10 -45.99 -20.45
C LYS A 104 -5.31 -46.88 -20.72
N GLU A 105 -6.51 -46.32 -20.72
CA GLU A 105 -7.74 -47.07 -21.01
C GLU A 105 -7.78 -47.53 -22.47
N LYS A 106 -7.49 -46.64 -23.42
CA LYS A 106 -7.42 -46.98 -24.85
C LYS A 106 -6.32 -48.00 -25.15
N GLY A 107 -5.15 -47.86 -24.52
CA GLY A 107 -4.06 -48.81 -24.71
C GLY A 107 -4.35 -50.22 -24.19
N LYS A 108 -5.25 -50.40 -23.22
CA LYS A 108 -5.68 -51.73 -22.74
C LYS A 108 -6.59 -52.48 -23.72
N ILE A 109 -7.36 -51.76 -24.52
CA ILE A 109 -8.34 -52.35 -25.46
C ILE A 109 -7.85 -52.34 -26.91
N ASP A 110 -6.65 -51.82 -27.17
CA ASP A 110 -6.07 -51.75 -28.51
C ASP A 110 -5.71 -53.14 -29.05
N LYS A 111 -6.10 -53.41 -30.30
CA LYS A 111 -5.84 -54.70 -30.96
C LYS A 111 -4.36 -54.84 -31.36
N THR A 112 -3.68 -53.73 -31.58
CA THR A 112 -2.27 -53.69 -31.96
C THR A 112 -1.42 -53.60 -30.71
N VAL A 113 -0.82 -54.72 -30.30
CA VAL A 113 -0.06 -54.84 -29.03
C VAL A 113 1.01 -53.74 -28.87
N ALA A 114 1.72 -53.40 -29.94
CA ALA A 114 2.74 -52.34 -29.90
C ALA A 114 2.14 -50.96 -29.60
N VAL A 115 1.03 -50.60 -30.26
CA VAL A 115 0.30 -49.34 -30.03
C VAL A 115 -0.26 -49.31 -28.61
N GLY A 116 -0.88 -50.40 -28.16
CA GLY A 116 -1.41 -50.51 -26.79
C GLY A 116 -0.35 -50.28 -25.71
N ARG A 117 0.86 -50.86 -25.88
CA ARG A 117 2.00 -50.65 -24.98
C ARG A 117 2.45 -49.19 -24.95
N ILE A 118 2.55 -48.54 -26.12
CA ILE A 118 2.95 -47.13 -26.22
C ILE A 118 1.91 -46.24 -25.54
N LEU A 119 0.62 -46.42 -25.80
CA LEU A 119 -0.46 -45.63 -25.19
C LEU A 119 -0.45 -45.74 -23.66
N ILE A 120 -0.25 -46.95 -23.11
CA ILE A 120 -0.13 -47.16 -21.67
C ILE A 120 1.11 -46.47 -21.10
N ALA A 121 2.25 -46.55 -21.79
CA ALA A 121 3.50 -45.92 -21.35
C ALA A 121 3.37 -44.39 -21.33
N VAL A 122 2.85 -43.78 -22.41
CA VAL A 122 2.59 -42.34 -22.48
C VAL A 122 1.59 -41.92 -21.39
N GLY A 123 0.51 -42.67 -21.21
CA GLY A 123 -0.47 -42.35 -20.18
C GLY A 123 0.09 -42.43 -18.76
N ARG A 124 1.02 -43.37 -18.48
CA ARG A 124 1.77 -43.41 -17.21
C ARG A 124 2.69 -42.21 -17.04
N ALA A 125 3.40 -41.80 -18.10
CA ALA A 125 4.28 -40.65 -18.07
C ALA A 125 3.52 -39.35 -17.79
N LEU A 126 2.36 -39.15 -18.42
CA LEU A 126 1.48 -38.00 -18.17
C LEU A 126 0.95 -37.96 -16.73
N LEU A 127 0.51 -39.10 -16.19
CA LEU A 127 0.08 -39.17 -14.79
C LEU A 127 1.24 -38.88 -13.82
N PHE A 128 2.43 -39.38 -14.11
CA PHE A 128 3.60 -39.08 -13.29
C PHE A 128 3.92 -37.57 -13.33
N SER A 129 3.91 -36.96 -14.52
CA SER A 129 4.12 -35.52 -14.70
C SER A 129 3.06 -34.70 -13.97
N SER A 130 1.78 -35.08 -14.04
CA SER A 130 0.69 -34.36 -13.36
C SER A 130 0.87 -34.35 -11.84
N HIS A 131 1.31 -35.47 -11.24
CA HIS A 131 1.62 -35.53 -9.81
C HIS A 131 2.78 -34.61 -9.43
N ARG A 132 3.79 -34.46 -10.29
CA ARG A 132 4.92 -33.55 -10.07
C ARG A 132 4.49 -32.08 -10.16
N LEU A 133 3.66 -31.73 -11.14
CA LEU A 133 3.10 -30.37 -11.27
C LEU A 133 2.23 -30.01 -10.07
N ASN A 134 1.39 -30.94 -9.60
CA ASN A 134 0.58 -30.71 -8.41
C ASN A 134 1.44 -30.50 -7.15
N ALA A 135 2.53 -31.26 -6.99
CA ALA A 135 3.47 -31.06 -5.89
C ALA A 135 4.14 -29.69 -5.94
N ALA A 136 4.52 -29.21 -7.14
CA ALA A 136 5.05 -27.86 -7.32
C ALA A 136 4.00 -26.79 -6.97
N ARG A 137 2.74 -26.98 -7.40
CA ARG A 137 1.62 -26.07 -7.10
C ARG A 137 1.45 -25.84 -5.59
N ILE A 138 1.59 -26.88 -4.76
CA ILE A 138 1.51 -26.74 -3.28
C ILE A 138 2.56 -25.75 -2.76
N GLY A 139 3.79 -25.80 -3.29
CA GLY A 139 4.85 -24.85 -2.95
C GLY A 139 4.51 -23.43 -3.39
N VAL A 140 3.99 -23.26 -4.60
CA VAL A 140 3.55 -21.97 -5.15
C VAL A 140 2.42 -21.38 -4.29
N SER A 141 1.41 -22.16 -3.92
CA SER A 141 0.30 -21.69 -3.05
C SER A 141 0.79 -21.32 -1.65
N THR A 142 1.78 -22.04 -1.12
CA THR A 142 2.39 -21.70 0.17
C THR A 142 3.12 -20.36 0.10
N PHE A 143 3.87 -20.13 -0.98
CA PHE A 143 4.53 -18.84 -1.24
C PHE A 143 3.50 -17.70 -1.39
N TYR A 144 2.43 -17.94 -2.16
CA TYR A 144 1.32 -17.00 -2.30
C TYR A 144 0.76 -16.57 -0.95
N ASN A 145 0.45 -17.51 -0.06
CA ASN A 145 -0.12 -17.19 1.25
C ASN A 145 0.81 -16.32 2.09
N LYS A 146 2.12 -16.63 2.10
CA LYS A 146 3.12 -15.80 2.79
C LYS A 146 3.19 -14.38 2.20
N LEU A 147 3.15 -14.27 0.87
CA LEU A 147 3.14 -13.00 0.17
C LEU A 147 1.87 -12.18 0.43
N SER A 148 0.70 -12.82 0.45
CA SER A 148 -0.57 -12.17 0.77
C SER A 148 -0.54 -11.57 2.17
N VAL A 149 -0.04 -12.32 3.16
CA VAL A 149 0.10 -11.82 4.54
C VAL A 149 1.05 -10.62 4.60
N PHE A 150 2.18 -10.66 3.90
CA PHE A 150 3.10 -9.51 3.82
C PHE A 150 2.41 -8.26 3.25
N VAL A 151 1.71 -8.43 2.13
CA VAL A 151 0.99 -7.35 1.45
C VAL A 151 -0.11 -6.78 2.34
N GLU A 152 -0.95 -7.63 2.92
CA GLU A 152 -2.10 -7.20 3.73
C GLU A 152 -1.68 -6.55 5.05
N ARG A 153 -0.67 -7.11 5.72
CA ARG A 153 -0.25 -6.65 7.05
C ARG A 153 0.83 -5.59 6.97
N ALA A 154 2.02 -5.95 6.50
CA ALA A 154 3.16 -5.05 6.56
C ALA A 154 2.99 -3.84 5.63
N ILE A 155 2.60 -4.07 4.37
CA ILE A 155 2.41 -2.99 3.39
C ILE A 155 1.15 -2.19 3.71
N GLY A 156 0.06 -2.87 4.09
CA GLY A 156 -1.20 -2.25 4.51
C GLY A 156 -1.04 -1.29 5.70
N ASP A 157 -0.39 -1.73 6.78
CA ASP A 157 -0.15 -0.91 7.97
C ASP A 157 0.73 0.32 7.67
N CYS A 158 1.67 0.18 6.73
CA CYS A 158 2.49 1.29 6.27
C CYS A 158 1.69 2.29 5.44
N SER A 159 0.72 1.86 4.62
CA SER A 159 -0.09 2.73 3.76
C SER A 159 -0.74 3.87 4.55
N GLN A 160 -1.32 3.55 5.71
CA GLN A 160 -1.98 4.55 6.56
C GLN A 160 -1.01 5.62 7.07
N THR A 161 0.23 5.22 7.40
CA THR A 161 1.27 6.14 7.88
C THR A 161 1.80 7.01 6.73
N ILE A 162 1.94 6.41 5.54
CA ILE A 162 2.35 7.07 4.30
C ILE A 162 1.32 8.14 3.89
N GLU A 163 0.03 7.84 3.98
CA GLU A 163 -1.05 8.82 3.71
C GLU A 163 -1.02 9.95 4.73
N ALA A 164 -0.88 9.63 6.02
CA ALA A 164 -0.83 10.61 7.09
C ALA A 164 0.36 11.59 6.94
N VAL A 165 1.56 11.09 6.61
CA VAL A 165 2.74 11.96 6.41
C VAL A 165 2.60 12.84 5.17
N GLN A 166 2.00 12.34 4.08
CA GLN A 166 1.75 13.13 2.88
C GLN A 166 0.70 14.23 3.11
N MET A 167 -0.36 13.94 3.86
CA MET A 167 -1.34 14.94 4.29
C MET A 167 -0.70 15.97 5.20
N CYS A 168 0.07 15.55 6.20
CA CYS A 168 0.77 16.44 7.10
C CYS A 168 1.80 17.35 6.38
N ARG A 169 2.49 16.83 5.37
CA ARG A 169 3.36 17.63 4.50
C ARG A 169 2.57 18.71 3.75
N THR A 170 1.39 18.36 3.23
CA THR A 170 0.52 19.30 2.52
C THR A 170 -0.01 20.39 3.46
N GLU A 171 -0.42 20.03 4.68
CA GLU A 171 -0.85 20.97 5.71
C GLU A 171 0.28 21.91 6.16
N TYR A 172 1.50 21.39 6.35
CA TYR A 172 2.67 22.19 6.69
C TYR A 172 3.02 23.19 5.58
N ARG A 173 3.08 22.73 4.32
CA ARG A 173 3.32 23.63 3.18
C ARG A 173 2.18 24.66 3.01
N GLY A 174 0.94 24.25 3.25
CA GLY A 174 -0.22 25.15 3.26
C GLY A 174 -0.10 26.24 4.33
N SER A 175 0.28 25.89 5.56
CA SER A 175 0.48 26.88 6.62
C SER A 175 1.67 27.80 6.36
N LEU A 176 2.72 27.34 5.68
CA LEU A 176 3.81 28.21 5.21
C LEU A 176 3.33 29.22 4.17
N LEU A 177 2.49 28.82 3.22
CA LEU A 177 1.89 29.76 2.26
C LEU A 177 1.00 30.79 2.95
N TRP A 178 0.22 30.35 3.94
CA TRP A 178 -0.59 31.25 4.75
C TRP A 178 0.29 32.26 5.47
N MET A 179 1.29 31.79 6.22
CA MET A 179 2.20 32.64 6.98
C MET A 179 2.94 33.62 6.07
N LYS A 180 3.38 33.19 4.88
CA LYS A 180 4.01 34.06 3.88
C LYS A 180 3.06 35.19 3.46
N LYS A 181 1.83 34.87 3.05
CA LYS A 181 0.85 35.88 2.63
C LYS A 181 0.53 36.85 3.78
N THR A 182 0.30 36.34 4.99
CA THR A 182 0.03 37.18 6.17
C THR A 182 1.23 38.06 6.52
N SER A 183 2.46 37.59 6.28
CA SER A 183 3.68 38.38 6.48
C SER A 183 3.82 39.52 5.47
N GLU A 184 3.41 39.31 4.22
CA GLU A 184 3.45 40.31 3.14
C GLU A 184 2.40 41.42 3.37
N GLU A 185 1.27 41.08 4.00
CA GLU A 185 0.17 41.99 4.32
C GLU A 185 0.27 42.55 5.76
N LEU A 186 1.40 42.33 6.46
CA LEU A 186 1.57 42.69 7.87
C LEU A 186 1.82 44.21 8.01
N ASP A 187 0.89 44.88 8.69
CA ASP A 187 1.01 46.28 9.08
C ASP A 187 0.95 46.42 10.61
N PRO A 188 2.06 46.76 11.30
CA PRO A 188 2.11 46.90 12.76
C PRO A 188 1.18 47.98 13.32
N GLU A 189 0.73 48.93 12.50
CA GLU A 189 -0.16 50.03 12.90
C GLU A 189 -1.65 49.63 12.82
N VAL A 190 -1.97 48.52 12.14
CA VAL A 190 -3.33 47.98 12.03
C VAL A 190 -3.62 47.03 13.20
N ASP A 191 -4.67 47.34 13.96
CA ASP A 191 -5.09 46.51 15.10
C ASP A 191 -5.40 45.06 14.69
N GLY A 192 -4.90 44.10 15.46
CA GLY A 192 -5.07 42.66 15.23
C GLY A 192 -4.25 42.05 14.09
N SER A 193 -3.45 42.81 13.32
CA SER A 193 -2.59 42.26 12.24
C SER A 193 -1.49 41.33 12.80
N MET A 194 -0.86 41.75 13.90
CA MET A 194 0.18 41.01 14.61
C MET A 194 -0.35 39.71 15.20
N GLU A 195 -1.61 39.69 15.64
CA GLU A 195 -2.24 38.50 16.20
C GLU A 195 -2.48 37.44 15.11
N LYS A 196 -2.99 37.85 13.95
CA LYS A 196 -3.14 36.96 12.77
C LYS A 196 -1.81 36.35 12.34
N PHE A 197 -0.72 37.13 12.38
CA PHE A 197 0.61 36.63 12.05
C PHE A 197 1.13 35.62 13.08
N ARG A 198 0.99 35.91 14.38
CA ARG A 198 1.34 34.98 15.47
C ARG A 198 0.58 33.66 15.36
N GLU A 199 -0.67 33.71 14.94
CA GLU A 199 -1.49 32.53 14.77
C GLU A 199 -1.03 31.65 13.60
N ALA A 200 -0.76 32.27 12.44
CA ALA A 200 -0.18 31.57 11.30
C ALA A 200 1.18 30.95 11.67
N GLN A 201 2.02 31.68 12.41
CA GLN A 201 3.31 31.19 12.91
C GLN A 201 3.16 30.00 13.86
N THR A 202 2.21 30.05 14.79
CA THR A 202 1.92 28.96 15.74
C THR A 202 1.44 27.71 15.00
N THR A 203 0.59 27.88 13.99
CA THR A 203 0.12 26.79 13.13
C THR A 203 1.27 26.16 12.34
N VAL A 204 2.18 26.97 11.79
CA VAL A 204 3.39 26.47 11.10
C VAL A 204 4.26 25.63 12.03
N LYS A 205 4.53 26.10 13.25
CA LYS A 205 5.33 25.36 14.23
C LYS A 205 4.69 24.02 14.59
N SER A 206 3.39 24.03 14.89
CA SER A 206 2.65 22.80 15.21
C SER A 206 2.66 21.78 14.07
N ASN A 207 2.40 22.23 12.84
CA ASN A 207 2.42 21.36 11.66
C ASN A 207 3.82 20.81 11.37
N LYS A 208 4.88 21.62 11.59
CA LYS A 208 6.27 21.18 11.45
C LYS A 208 6.62 20.06 12.41
N GLU A 209 6.34 20.25 13.69
CA GLU A 209 6.60 19.23 14.71
C GLU A 209 5.87 17.92 14.41
N ARG A 210 4.61 18.01 13.94
CA ARG A 210 3.83 16.84 13.55
C ARG A 210 4.41 16.15 12.31
N LEU A 211 4.88 16.92 11.33
CA LEU A 211 5.54 16.39 10.14
C LEU A 211 6.85 15.68 10.49
N ASP A 212 7.69 16.29 11.33
CA ASP A 212 9.00 15.73 11.70
C ASP A 212 8.85 14.40 12.48
N ARG A 213 7.83 14.30 13.35
CA ARG A 213 7.45 13.01 13.98
C ARG A 213 7.01 11.98 12.96
N LEU A 214 6.07 12.33 12.07
CA LEU A 214 5.56 11.39 11.06
C LEU A 214 6.62 10.97 10.03
N LYS A 215 7.58 11.84 9.69
CA LYS A 215 8.74 11.50 8.85
C LYS A 215 9.55 10.36 9.51
N THR A 216 9.86 10.50 10.79
CA THR A 216 10.58 9.49 11.57
C THR A 216 9.81 8.17 11.63
N ASP A 217 8.53 8.21 11.98
CA ASP A 217 7.68 7.01 12.06
C ASP A 217 7.60 6.29 10.70
N THR A 218 7.44 7.05 9.62
CA THR A 218 7.36 6.51 8.26
C THR A 218 8.66 5.82 7.87
N LEU A 219 9.80 6.48 8.10
CA LEU A 219 11.11 5.93 7.79
C LEU A 219 11.36 4.62 8.54
N GLN A 220 11.08 4.60 9.85
CA GLN A 220 11.23 3.40 10.67
C GLN A 220 10.36 2.25 10.15
N LYS A 221 9.07 2.51 9.87
CA LYS A 221 8.16 1.48 9.37
C LYS A 221 8.57 0.92 8.00
N VAL A 222 8.93 1.78 7.06
CA VAL A 222 9.36 1.34 5.71
C VAL A 222 10.66 0.54 5.79
N ASN A 223 11.59 0.91 6.67
CA ASN A 223 12.84 0.18 6.88
C ASN A 223 12.62 -1.25 7.43
N LEU A 224 11.48 -1.54 8.07
CA LEU A 224 11.15 -2.89 8.54
C LEU A 224 10.76 -3.85 7.40
N PHE A 225 10.55 -3.38 6.18
CA PHE A 225 10.27 -4.26 5.04
C PHE A 225 11.43 -5.20 4.74
N ILE A 226 12.67 -4.71 4.80
CA ILE A 226 13.85 -5.52 4.53
C ILE A 226 13.92 -6.73 5.47
N PRO A 227 13.96 -6.57 6.81
CA PRO A 227 14.03 -7.72 7.72
C PRO A 227 12.80 -8.63 7.62
N PHE A 228 11.61 -8.08 7.37
CA PHE A 228 10.41 -8.90 7.16
C PHE A 228 10.55 -9.80 5.93
N ILE A 229 11.03 -9.25 4.81
CA ILE A 229 11.26 -10.01 3.57
C ILE A 229 12.27 -11.13 3.81
N TYR A 230 13.40 -10.82 4.46
CA TYR A 230 14.39 -11.84 4.82
C TYR A 230 13.80 -12.95 5.68
N THR A 231 13.04 -12.62 6.73
CA THR A 231 12.54 -13.63 7.68
C THR A 231 11.43 -14.50 7.08
N THR A 232 10.65 -13.96 6.16
CA THR A 232 9.44 -14.63 5.64
C THR A 232 9.73 -15.51 4.42
N PHE A 233 10.67 -15.06 3.57
CA PHE A 233 10.89 -15.63 2.24
C PHE A 233 12.28 -16.24 2.02
N LEU A 234 13.28 -15.93 2.87
CA LEU A 234 14.65 -16.46 2.79
C LEU A 234 14.97 -17.32 4.02
#